data_AF-A0A2E7QU11-F1
#
_entry.id   AF-A0A2E7QU11-F1
#
_cell.length_a   1.000
_cell.length_b   1.000
_cell.length_c   1.000
_cell.angle_alpha   90.00
_cell.angle_beta   90.00
_cell.angle_gamma   90.00
#
_symmetry.space_group_name_H-M   'P 1'
#
loop_
_entity.id
_entity.type
_entity.pdbx_description
1 polymer ?
#
loop_
_entity_poly.entity_id
_entity_poly.type
_entity_poly.pdbx_seq_one_letter_code
_entity_poly.pdbx_strand_id
1 'polypeptide(L)'
;MPIEPYKDKGWLYEHYVKKRMNLSDIAKRLDQSHSITISPQALYNWVKKFDLLKYRGKGRNLASTSMKRPKSKMQEQVERQKRQRRKEMENRRKAMQRGRKR
;
A
#
# COMPACT_ATOMS: atom_id res chain seq x y z
N MET A 1 7.18 32.71 -18.51
CA MET A 1 6.16 31.74 -18.08
C MET A 1 6.67 31.07 -16.81
N PRO A 2 5.97 31.14 -15.67
CA PRO A 2 6.33 30.35 -14.51
C PRO A 2 6.23 28.86 -14.90
N ILE A 3 7.33 28.13 -14.74
CA ILE A 3 7.34 26.68 -14.97
C ILE A 3 6.44 26.05 -13.92
N GLU A 4 5.40 25.34 -14.38
CA GLU A 4 4.55 24.61 -13.46
C GLU A 4 5.39 23.57 -12.71
N PRO A 5 5.29 23.46 -11.37
CA PRO A 5 6.19 22.63 -10.57
C PRO A 5 6.24 21.16 -11.01
N TYR A 6 5.12 20.62 -11.50
CA TYR A 6 5.05 19.23 -11.96
C TYR A 6 5.76 18.98 -13.31
N LYS A 7 6.13 20.02 -14.05
CA LYS A 7 6.95 19.92 -15.26
C LYS A 7 8.44 19.98 -14.94
N ASP A 8 8.83 20.32 -13.71
CA ASP A 8 10.21 20.28 -13.26
C ASP A 8 10.59 18.87 -12.76
N LYS A 9 11.70 18.34 -13.27
CA LYS A 9 12.19 17.01 -12.90
C LYS A 9 12.63 16.94 -11.45
N GLY A 10 13.28 18.00 -10.93
CA GLY A 10 13.76 18.07 -9.56
C GLY A 10 12.60 18.03 -8.57
N TRP A 11 11.58 18.85 -8.82
CA TRP A 11 10.39 18.93 -7.99
C TRP A 11 9.63 17.59 -7.96
N LEU A 12 9.44 16.95 -9.13
CA LEU A 12 8.82 15.63 -9.19
C LEU A 12 9.68 14.56 -8.50
N TYR A 13 11.00 14.62 -8.60
CA TYR A 13 11.89 13.70 -7.91
C TYR A 13 11.77 13.83 -6.38
N GLU A 14 11.77 15.06 -5.87
CA GLU A 14 11.60 15.32 -4.43
C GLU A 14 10.25 14.77 -3.91
N HIS A 15 9.15 15.00 -4.63
CA HIS A 15 7.84 14.57 -4.15
C HIS A 15 7.55 13.07 -4.40
N TYR A 16 7.90 12.56 -5.58
CA TYR A 16 7.62 11.18 -5.98
C TYR A 16 8.63 10.18 -5.41
N VAL A 17 9.93 10.53 -5.37
CA VAL A 17 11.00 9.61 -4.98
C VAL A 17 11.46 9.83 -3.54
N LYS A 18 11.77 11.07 -3.13
CA LYS A 18 12.26 11.34 -1.77
C LYS A 18 11.13 11.26 -0.74
N LYS A 19 10.04 11.99 -0.95
CA LYS A 19 8.84 11.98 -0.07
C LYS A 19 7.92 10.79 -0.30
N ARG A 20 8.15 9.98 -1.33
CA ARG A 20 7.39 8.75 -1.66
C ARG A 20 5.88 8.95 -1.80
N MET A 21 5.45 10.15 -2.20
CA MET A 21 4.03 10.47 -2.37
C MET A 21 3.45 9.69 -3.55
N ASN A 22 2.19 9.28 -3.45
CA ASN A 22 1.48 8.73 -4.59
C ASN A 22 1.05 9.86 -5.55
N LEU A 23 0.74 9.55 -6.80
CA LEU A 23 0.39 10.56 -7.80
C LEU A 23 -0.86 11.37 -7.41
N SER A 24 -1.83 10.76 -6.72
CA SER A 24 -3.03 11.44 -6.23
C SER A 24 -2.71 12.41 -5.09
N ASP A 25 -1.79 12.07 -4.20
CA ASP A 25 -1.34 12.95 -3.12
C ASP A 25 -0.54 14.13 -3.69
N ILE A 26 0.27 13.90 -4.73
CA ILE A 26 0.98 14.97 -5.44
C ILE A 26 -0.02 15.92 -6.12
N ALA A 27 -1.06 15.39 -6.77
CA ALA A 27 -2.13 16.20 -7.35
C ALA A 27 -2.84 17.07 -6.30
N LYS A 28 -3.22 16.49 -5.15
CA LYS A 28 -3.81 17.25 -4.03
C LYS A 28 -2.87 18.32 -3.49
N ARG A 29 -1.57 18.03 -3.41
CA ARG A 29 -0.56 18.99 -2.95
C ARG A 29 -0.41 20.16 -3.90
N LEU A 30 -0.45 19.92 -5.21
CA LEU A 30 -0.39 20.96 -6.24
C LEU A 30 -1.63 21.87 -6.18
N ASP A 31 -2.79 21.29 -5.95
CA ASP A 31 -4.04 22.03 -5.72
C ASP A 31 -3.93 22.93 -4.48
N GLN A 32 -3.44 22.38 -3.36
CA GLN A 32 -3.28 23.12 -2.10
C GLN A 32 -2.19 24.20 -2.09
N SER A 33 -1.03 23.93 -2.71
CA SER A 33 0.15 24.82 -2.60
C SER A 33 0.27 25.81 -3.76
N HIS A 34 -0.25 25.46 -4.93
CA HIS A 34 -0.07 26.24 -6.16
C HIS A 34 -1.39 26.55 -6.87
N SER A 35 -2.54 26.11 -6.33
CA SER A 35 -3.85 26.24 -6.97
C SER A 35 -3.90 25.65 -8.38
N ILE A 36 -3.17 24.54 -8.58
CA ILE A 36 -3.08 23.83 -9.86
C ILE A 36 -3.87 22.52 -9.76
N THR A 37 -5.01 22.47 -10.45
CA THR A 37 -5.80 21.24 -10.60
C THR A 37 -5.26 20.40 -11.75
N ILE A 38 -4.65 19.26 -11.41
CA ILE A 38 -4.11 18.32 -12.40
C ILE A 38 -4.55 16.89 -12.13
N SER A 39 -4.87 16.14 -13.19
CA SER A 39 -5.21 14.74 -13.05
C SER A 39 -3.98 13.90 -12.68
N PRO A 40 -4.12 12.86 -11.84
CA PRO A 40 -3.03 11.92 -11.56
C PRO A 40 -2.46 11.27 -12.82
N GLN A 41 -3.29 11.12 -13.87
CA GLN A 41 -2.87 10.60 -15.17
C GLN A 41 -1.92 11.55 -15.91
N ALA A 42 -2.13 12.87 -15.83
CA ALA A 42 -1.20 13.83 -16.40
C ALA A 42 0.15 13.81 -15.66
N LEU A 43 0.14 13.70 -14.32
CA LEU A 43 1.36 13.51 -13.52
C LEU A 43 2.09 12.21 -13.88
N TYR A 44 1.35 11.13 -14.15
CA TYR A 44 1.94 9.87 -14.62
C TYR A 44 2.74 10.06 -15.90
N ASN A 45 2.24 10.84 -16.86
CA ASN A 45 2.93 11.09 -18.13
C ASN A 45 4.27 11.81 -17.91
N TRP A 46 4.35 12.77 -16.98
CA TRP A 46 5.59 13.46 -16.64
C TRP A 46 6.58 12.56 -15.88
N VAL A 47 6.09 11.80 -14.91
CA VAL A 47 6.89 10.81 -14.17
C VAL A 47 7.46 9.75 -15.12
N LYS A 48 6.69 9.33 -16.13
CA LYS A 48 7.15 8.44 -17.21
C LYS A 48 8.20 9.13 -18.07
N LYS A 49 7.96 10.36 -18.51
CA LYS A 49 8.90 11.16 -19.33
C LYS A 49 10.26 11.36 -18.64
N PHE A 50 10.26 11.50 -17.32
CA PHE A 50 11.49 11.68 -16.53
C PHE A 50 12.14 10.38 -16.03
N ASP A 51 11.65 9.21 -16.46
CA ASP A 51 12.14 7.90 -16.02
C ASP A 51 12.13 7.71 -14.49
N LEU A 52 11.10 8.26 -13.84
CA LEU A 52 10.93 8.15 -12.39
C LEU A 52 10.13 6.91 -11.98
N LEU A 53 9.46 6.23 -12.93
CA LEU A 53 8.66 5.03 -12.68
C LEU A 53 9.47 3.87 -12.08
N LYS A 54 10.79 3.82 -12.28
CA LYS A 54 11.69 2.83 -11.65
C LYS A 54 11.72 2.88 -10.12
N TYR A 55 11.20 3.97 -9.52
CA TYR A 55 11.06 4.15 -8.08
C TYR A 55 9.64 3.85 -7.57
N ARG A 56 8.69 3.52 -8.45
CA ARG A 56 7.32 3.17 -8.08
C ARG A 56 7.32 1.99 -7.10
N GLY A 57 6.59 2.12 -6.01
CA GLY A 57 6.43 1.01 -5.05
C GLY A 57 7.59 0.79 -4.09
N LYS A 58 8.82 1.21 -4.43
CA LYS A 58 9.99 1.02 -3.58
C LYS A 58 9.85 1.81 -2.28
N GLY A 59 9.91 1.12 -1.15
CA GLY A 59 9.86 1.72 0.19
C GLY A 59 8.51 2.35 0.58
N ARG A 60 7.41 2.10 -0.15
CA ARG A 60 6.09 2.53 0.31
C ARG A 60 5.63 1.63 1.46
N ASN A 61 5.40 2.20 2.63
CA ASN A 61 4.87 1.46 3.77
C ASN A 61 3.35 1.24 3.61
N LEU A 62 3.00 0.20 2.86
CA LEU A 62 1.61 -0.21 2.58
C LEU A 62 0.84 -0.65 3.84
N ALA A 63 1.53 -0.85 4.97
CA ALA A 63 0.89 -1.23 6.22
C ALA A 63 0.02 -0.09 6.79
N SER A 64 0.39 1.18 6.56
CA SER A 64 -0.40 2.34 7.01
C SER A 64 -1.65 2.54 6.15
N THR A 65 -1.61 2.26 4.84
CA THR A 65 -2.80 2.28 3.97
C THR A 65 -3.71 1.09 4.22
N SER A 66 -3.18 -0.01 4.76
CA SER A 66 -3.96 -1.10 5.34
C SER A 66 -4.48 -0.69 6.72
N MET A 67 -5.22 0.43 6.79
CA MET A 67 -6.22 0.64 7.84
C MET A 67 -7.31 -0.42 7.64
N LYS A 68 -6.98 -1.68 7.92
CA LYS A 68 -7.99 -2.73 8.07
C LYS A 68 -8.93 -2.21 9.14
N ARG A 69 -10.20 -2.04 8.78
CA ARG A 69 -11.25 -1.72 9.74
C ARG A 69 -11.05 -2.57 11.00
N PRO A 70 -11.06 -1.97 12.20
CA PRO A 70 -10.94 -2.74 13.43
C PRO A 70 -12.00 -3.84 13.43
N LYS A 71 -11.57 -5.07 13.67
CA LYS A 71 -12.47 -6.23 13.66
C LYS A 71 -13.47 -6.08 14.80
N SER A 72 -14.73 -6.42 14.55
CA SER A 72 -15.72 -6.52 15.62
C SER A 72 -15.28 -7.58 16.65
N LYS A 73 -15.64 -7.40 17.92
CA LYS A 73 -15.40 -8.40 18.98
C LYS A 73 -15.90 -9.81 18.59
N MET A 74 -17.05 -9.87 17.91
CA MET A 74 -17.59 -11.11 17.37
C MET A 74 -16.67 -11.73 16.32
N GLN A 75 -16.12 -10.92 15.42
CA GLN A 75 -15.22 -11.38 14.35
C GLN A 75 -13.91 -11.92 14.93
N GLU A 76 -13.36 -11.29 15.98
CA GLU A 76 -12.19 -11.79 16.69
C GLU A 76 -12.44 -13.13 17.37
N GLN A 77 -13.60 -13.30 18.01
CA GLN A 77 -14.00 -14.55 18.66
C GLN A 77 -14.17 -15.69 17.64
N VAL A 78 -14.84 -15.44 16.52
CA VAL A 78 -15.05 -16.43 15.45
C VAL A 78 -13.71 -16.86 14.84
N GLU A 79 -12.80 -15.93 14.57
CA GLU A 79 -11.47 -16.27 14.06
C GLU A 79 -10.64 -17.07 15.06
N ARG A 80 -10.74 -16.74 16.37
CA ARG A 80 -10.07 -17.49 17.44
C ARG A 80 -10.59 -18.93 17.52
N GLN A 81 -11.91 -19.13 17.47
CA GLN A 81 -12.51 -20.46 17.46
C GLN A 81 -12.11 -21.25 16.21
N LYS A 82 -12.14 -20.65 15.01
CA LYS A 82 -11.71 -21.30 13.78
C LYS A 82 -10.25 -21.75 13.86
N ARG A 83 -9.37 -20.93 14.46
CA ARG A 83 -7.96 -21.26 14.66
C ARG A 83 -7.77 -22.42 15.64
N GLN A 84 -8.51 -22.42 16.75
CA GLN A 84 -8.48 -23.52 17.73
C GLN A 84 -8.94 -24.84 17.09
N ARG A 85 -10.09 -24.84 16.39
CA ARG A 85 -10.60 -26.03 15.69
C ARG A 85 -9.60 -26.57 14.66
N ARG A 86 -8.95 -25.69 13.90
CA ARG A 86 -7.90 -26.10 12.94
C ARG A 86 -6.73 -26.77 13.64
N LYS A 87 -6.25 -26.19 14.74
CA LYS A 87 -5.13 -26.74 15.53
C LYS A 87 -5.50 -28.10 16.14
N GLU A 88 -6.71 -28.23 16.64
CA GLU A 88 -7.22 -29.48 17.22
C GLU A 88 -7.36 -30.58 16.17
N MET A 89 -7.95 -30.26 15.02
CA MET A 89 -8.05 -31.19 13.88
C MET A 89 -6.67 -31.63 13.38
N GLU A 90 -5.71 -30.71 13.32
CA GLU A 90 -4.33 -31.02 12.94
C GLU A 90 -3.65 -31.96 13.95
N ASN A 91 -3.80 -31.68 15.24
CA ASN A 91 -3.28 -32.54 16.31
C ASN A 91 -3.91 -33.93 16.27
N ARG A 92 -5.23 -34.02 16.07
CA ARG A 92 -5.95 -35.28 15.91
C ARG A 92 -5.48 -36.06 14.68
N ARG A 93 -5.26 -35.37 13.55
CA ARG A 93 -4.70 -35.98 12.33
C ARG A 93 -3.29 -36.53 12.57
N LYS A 94 -2.44 -35.76 13.25
CA LYS A 94 -1.07 -36.19 13.61
C LYS A 94 -1.08 -37.39 14.57
N ALA A 95 -1.98 -37.41 15.55
CA ALA A 95 -2.12 -38.52 16.49
C ALA A 95 -2.54 -39.82 15.78
N MET A 96 -3.53 -39.75 14.88
CA MET A 96 -3.96 -40.90 14.08
C MET A 96 -2.86 -41.42 13.16
N GLN A 97 -2.08 -40.55 12.51
CA GLN A 97 -0.94 -40.96 11.69
C GLN A 97 0.17 -41.64 12.50
N ARG A 98 0.39 -41.21 13.75
CA ARG A 98 1.37 -41.82 14.65
C ARG A 98 0.93 -43.20 15.15
N GLY A 99 -0.37 -43.38 15.42
CA GLY A 99 -0.93 -44.67 15.82
C GLY A 99 -0.92 -45.73 14.71
N ARG A 100 -1.05 -45.31 13.44
CA ARG A 100 -1.05 -46.21 12.28
C ARG A 100 0.34 -46.65 11.81
N LYS A 101 1.41 -46.08 12.38
CA LYS A 101 2.82 -46.41 12.11
C LYS A 101 3.45 -47.34 13.17
N ARG A 102 2.66 -47.78 14.15
CA ARG A 102 3.04 -48.77 15.17
C ARG A 102 2.37 -50.10 14.88
#